data_AF-A0A1S2LIK7-F1
#
_entry.id   AF-A0A1S2LIK7-F1
#
_cell.length_a   1.000
_cell.length_b   1.000
_cell.length_c   1.000
_cell.angle_alpha   90.00
_cell.angle_beta   90.00
_cell.angle_gamma   90.00
#
_symmetry.space_group_name_H-M   'P 1'
#
loop_
_entity.id
_entity.type
_entity.pdbx_description
1 polymer ?
#
loop_
_entity_poly.entity_id
_entity_poly.type
_entity_poly.pdbx_seq_one_letter_code
_entity_poly.pdbx_strand_id
1 'polypeptide(L)'
;MVTFIYILVFTALILLLSFLDMLVYKEPFIQSLLTIYTFEFGTRRMIVVVPAILGLLVSMLTDYRLHKQNNKKHQGVQKEG
;
A
#
# COMPACT_ATOMS: atom_id res chain seq x y z
N MET A 1 -0.11 -11.47 6.88
CA MET A 1 -0.14 -11.23 5.43
C MET A 1 0.56 -9.92 5.14
N VAL A 2 1.49 -9.93 4.20
CA VAL A 2 2.34 -8.75 3.91
C VAL A 2 1.51 -7.61 3.30
N THR A 3 0.49 -7.97 2.51
CA THR A 3 -0.55 -7.09 1.96
C THR A 3 -1.32 -6.31 3.04
N PHE A 4 -1.65 -6.93 4.17
CA PHE A 4 -2.40 -6.25 5.24
C PHE A 4 -1.57 -5.14 5.90
N ILE A 5 -0.31 -5.45 6.21
CA ILE A 5 0.63 -4.46 6.78
C ILE A 5 0.86 -3.33 5.77
N TYR A 6 0.98 -3.67 4.48
CA TYR A 6 1.12 -2.68 3.41
C TYR A 6 -0.06 -1.70 3.37
N ILE A 7 -1.31 -2.20 3.37
CA ILE A 7 -2.52 -1.36 3.36
C ILE A 7 -2.58 -0.48 4.62
N LEU A 8 -2.24 -1.03 5.79
CA LEU A 8 -2.26 -0.30 7.05
C LEU A 8 -1.25 0.87 7.04
N VAL A 9 -0.01 0.60 6.65
CA VAL A 9 1.04 1.63 6.54
C VAL A 9 0.69 2.66 5.47
N PHE A 10 0.16 2.21 4.33
CA PHE A 10 -0.25 3.10 3.25
C PHE A 10 -1.39 4.04 3.67
N THR A 11 -2.37 3.52 4.40
CA THR A 11 -3.48 4.32 4.94
C THR A 11 -2.98 5.35 5.95
N ALA A 12 -2.06 4.95 6.84
CA ALA A 12 -1.44 5.86 7.80
C ALA A 12 -0.63 6.98 7.12
N LEU A 13 0.10 6.64 6.05
CA LEU A 13 0.84 7.62 5.25
C LEU A 13 -0.10 8.61 4.53
N ILE A 14 -1.21 8.15 3.96
CA ILE A 14 -2.22 9.04 3.35
C ILE A 14 -2.83 9.97 4.39
N LEU A 15 -3.18 9.46 5.57
CA LEU A 15 -3.71 10.28 6.67
C LEU A 15 -2.71 11.35 7.11
N LEU A 16 -1.43 10.97 7.27
CA LEU A 16 -0.37 11.90 7.63
C LEU A 16 -0.16 12.97 6.54
N LEU A 17 -0.17 12.57 5.26
CA LEU A 17 -0.04 13.48 4.13
C LEU A 17 -1.21 14.46 4.07
N SER A 18 -2.44 13.97 4.26
CA SER A 18 -3.65 14.79 4.28
C SER A 18 -3.65 15.77 5.47
N PHE A 19 -3.07 15.37 6.60
CA PHE A 19 -2.90 16.25 7.76
C PHE A 19 -1.84 17.33 7.50
N LEU A 20 -0.72 17.00 6.87
CA LEU A 20 0.29 17.97 6.45
C LEU A 20 -0.25 18.95 5.40
N ASP A 21 -1.00 18.46 4.42
CA ASP A 21 -1.63 19.30 3.40
C ASP A 21 -2.64 20.28 4.03
N MET A 22 -3.43 19.83 5.01
CA MET A 22 -4.30 20.72 5.78
C MET A 22 -3.51 21.81 6.51
N LEU A 23 -2.37 21.46 7.13
CA LEU A 23 -1.54 22.41 7.87
C LEU A 23 -0.86 23.44 6.95
N VAL A 24 -0.40 23.00 5.79
CA VAL A 24 0.33 23.82 4.81
C VAL A 24 -0.61 24.72 4.01
N TYR A 25 -1.72 24.16 3.50
CA TYR A 25 -2.63 24.85 2.59
C TYR A 25 -3.81 25.53 3.29
N LYS A 26 -4.03 25.30 4.60
CA LYS A 26 -5.18 25.82 5.39
C LYS A 26 -6.55 25.48 4.79
N GLU A 27 -6.60 24.49 3.92
CA GLU A 27 -7.83 23.95 3.34
C GLU A 27 -8.48 22.96 4.34
N PRO A 28 -9.80 22.77 4.32
CA PRO A 28 -10.45 21.83 5.21
C PRO A 28 -10.03 20.38 4.89
N PHE A 29 -9.87 19.57 5.93
CA PHE A 29 -9.34 18.20 5.86
C PHE A 29 -10.02 17.33 4.80
N ILE A 30 -11.34 17.45 4.65
CA ILE A 30 -12.12 16.71 3.65
C ILE A 30 -11.72 17.12 2.23
N GLN A 31 -11.47 18.41 1.99
CA GLN A 31 -11.02 18.90 0.70
C GLN A 31 -9.65 18.31 0.39
N SER A 32 -8.68 18.41 1.30
CA SER A 32 -7.34 17.81 1.12
C SER A 32 -7.39 16.31 0.82
N LEU A 33 -8.29 15.58 1.48
CA LEU A 33 -8.47 14.14 1.27
C LEU A 33 -9.08 13.84 -0.11
N LEU A 34 -10.04 14.65 -0.55
CA LEU A 34 -10.62 14.59 -1.89
C LEU A 34 -9.61 14.98 -2.95
N THR A 35 -8.74 15.96 -2.68
CA THR A 35 -7.71 16.38 -3.63
C THR A 35 -6.66 15.29 -3.82
N ILE A 36 -6.27 14.55 -2.78
CA ILE A 36 -5.40 13.38 -2.91
C ILE A 36 -6.02 12.31 -3.82
N TYR A 37 -7.35 12.16 -3.79
CA TYR A 37 -8.07 11.20 -4.63
C TYR A 37 -8.26 11.69 -6.08
N THR A 38 -8.37 13.00 -6.31
CA THR A 38 -8.45 13.57 -7.66
C THR A 38 -7.12 13.42 -8.41
N PHE A 39 -7.15 12.54 -9.40
CA PHE A 39 -6.03 12.13 -10.24
C PHE A 39 -5.73 13.19 -11.31
N GLU A 40 -5.06 14.27 -10.93
CA GLU A 40 -4.56 15.24 -11.91
C GLU A 40 -3.23 14.79 -12.50
N PHE A 41 -3.20 14.67 -13.84
CA PHE A 41 -1.99 14.32 -14.58
C PHE A 41 -1.00 15.50 -14.58
N GLY A 42 0.22 15.27 -14.08
CA GLY A 42 1.32 16.25 -14.08
C GLY A 42 1.66 16.82 -12.69
N THR A 43 0.85 16.51 -11.68
CA THR A 43 1.01 17.03 -10.31
C THR A 43 1.90 16.09 -9.46
N ARG A 44 2.49 16.61 -8.37
CA ARG A 44 3.27 15.84 -7.36
C ARG A 44 2.55 14.56 -6.86
N ARG A 45 1.23 14.47 -7.02
CA ARG A 45 0.39 13.32 -6.64
C ARG A 45 0.75 12.02 -7.36
N MET A 46 1.25 12.07 -8.59
CA MET A 46 1.71 10.85 -9.29
C MET A 46 2.85 10.14 -8.55
N ILE A 47 3.70 10.90 -7.85
CA ILE A 47 4.83 10.35 -7.08
C ILE A 47 4.33 9.50 -5.91
N VAL A 48 3.10 9.72 -5.43
CA VAL A 48 2.51 8.90 -4.37
C VAL A 48 1.80 7.69 -4.98
N VAL A 49 1.05 7.87 -6.07
CA VAL A 49 0.25 6.79 -6.67
C VAL A 49 1.11 5.71 -7.32
N VAL A 50 2.13 6.09 -8.10
CA VAL A 50 2.98 5.10 -8.82
C VAL A 50 3.63 4.10 -7.85
N PRO A 51 4.32 4.52 -6.77
CA PRO A 51 4.85 3.58 -5.78
C PRO A 51 3.75 2.91 -4.94
N ALA A 52 2.56 3.51 -4.81
CA ALA A 52 1.42 2.83 -4.19
C ALA A 52 1.01 1.58 -5.00
N ILE A 53 0.87 1.72 -6.31
CA ILE A 53 0.50 0.61 -7.18
C ILE A 53 1.61 -0.45 -7.20
N LEU A 54 2.87 -0.03 -7.32
CA LEU A 54 4.00 -0.95 -7.31
C LEU A 54 4.15 -1.69 -5.97
N GLY A 55 4.03 -0.99 -4.85
CA GLY A 55 4.10 -1.59 -3.52
C GLY A 55 2.97 -2.59 -3.27
N LEU A 56 1.76 -2.29 -3.77
CA LEU A 56 0.62 -3.20 -3.68
C LEU A 56 0.90 -4.48 -4.49
N LEU A 57 1.37 -4.36 -5.75
CA LEU A 57 1.76 -5.50 -6.57
C LEU A 57 2.85 -6.36 -5.92
N VAL A 58 3.90 -5.73 -5.37
CA VAL A 58 4.98 -6.44 -4.67
C VAL A 58 4.48 -7.15 -3.42
N SER A 59 3.63 -6.50 -2.62
CA SER A 59 3.05 -7.10 -1.42
C SER A 59 2.18 -8.32 -1.77
N MET A 60 1.39 -8.24 -2.85
CA MET A 60 0.54 -9.32 -3.33
C MET A 60 1.36 -10.50 -3.88
N LEU A 61 2.41 -10.22 -4.65
CA LEU A 61 3.37 -11.23 -5.12
C LEU A 61 4.09 -11.91 -3.95
N THR A 62 4.46 -11.15 -2.92
CA THR A 62 5.14 -11.68 -1.73
C THR A 62 4.22 -12.59 -0.94
N ASP A 63 2.96 -12.18 -0.73
CA ASP A 63 1.97 -12.98 -0.02
C ASP A 63 1.64 -14.27 -0.80
N TYR A 64 1.52 -14.18 -2.14
CA TYR A 64 1.32 -15.34 -3.01
C TYR A 64 2.52 -16.30 -3.01
N ARG A 65 3.75 -15.76 -3.05
CA ARG A 65 4.98 -16.55 -2.98
C ARG A 65 5.12 -17.25 -1.63
N LEU A 66 4.79 -16.58 -0.54
CA LEU A 66 4.82 -17.14 0.82
C LEU A 66 3.80 -18.28 0.97
N HIS A 67 2.59 -18.10 0.44
CA HIS A 67 1.54 -19.12 0.43
C HIS A 67 1.96 -20.35 -0.38
N LYS A 68 2.58 -20.14 -1.55
CA LYS A 68 3.13 -21.23 -2.38
C LYS A 68 4.31 -21.96 -1.72
N GLN A 69 5.14 -21.27 -0.95
CA GLN A 69 6.25 -21.87 -0.21
C GLN A 69 5.79 -22.73 0.97
N ASN A 70 4.79 -22.27 1.73
CA ASN A 70 4.22 -23.06 2.82
C ASN A 70 3.62 -24.38 2.30
N ASN A 71 2.90 -24.36 1.17
CA ASN A 71 2.37 -25.60 0.57
C ASN A 71 3.47 -26.60 0.14
N LYS A 72 4.66 -26.12 -0.27
CA LYS A 72 5.80 -27.00 -0.56
C LYS A 72 6.50 -27.54 0.70
N LYS A 73 6.58 -26.74 1.76
CA LYS A 73 7.14 -27.18 3.05
C LYS A 73 6.32 -28.32 3.68
N HIS A 74 4.99 -28.29 3.56
CA HIS A 74 4.14 -29.37 4.07
C HIS A 74 4.25 -30.67 3.24
N GLN A 75 4.57 -30.59 1.94
CA GLN A 75 4.77 -31.78 1.10
C GLN A 75 6.18 -32.39 1.20
N GLY A 76 7.18 -31.61 1.65
CA GLY A 76 8.54 -32.10 1.88
C GLY A 76 8.72 -32.90 3.17
N VAL A 77 7.88 -32.65 4.19
CA VAL A 77 7.95 -33.37 5.48
C VAL A 77 7.23 -34.73 5.43
N GLN A 78 6.37 -34.97 4.44
CA GLN A 78 5.61 -36.23 4.33
C GLN A 78 6.31 -37.33 3.51
N LYS A 79 7.51 -37.08 2.98
CA LYS A 79 8.29 -38.08 2.23
C LYS A 79 9.40 -38.77 3.05
N GLU A 80 9.56 -38.43 4.33
CA GLU A 80 10.56 -39.02 5.22
C GLU A 80 9.94 -39.61 6.52
N GLY A 81 8.69 -40.08 6.44
CA GLY A 81 8.00 -40.79 7.53
C GLY A 81 7.67 -42.22 7.15
#